data_AF-A0A539CZY8-F1
#
_entry.id   AF-A0A539CZY8-F1
#
_cell.length_a   1.000
_cell.length_b   1.000
_cell.length_c   1.000
_cell.angle_alpha   90.00
_cell.angle_beta   90.00
_cell.angle_gamma   90.00
#
_symmetry.space_group_name_H-M   'P 1'
#
loop_
_entity.id
_entity.type
_entity.pdbx_description
1 polymer ?
#
loop_
_entity_poly.entity_id
_entity_poly.type
_entity_poly.pdbx_seq_one_letter_code
_entity_poly.pdbx_strand_id
1 'polypeptide(L)'
;MYIGGVDARGYHHLLWEIVDNAVDEAINGHAKRIDVVIDADRGGAAVTDDGRGIPIDMHPKHKRPALELILCTLHAGGKFGEGSYKVSGGLHGVGSSVVNALSESLTATVRRDGYEHTQSYRRGEPTGKLKRGGVARGHGTTMHFRPD
;
A
#
# COMPACT_ATOMS: atom_id res chain seq x y z
N MET A 1 -16.47 -5.61 10.87
CA MET A 1 -15.60 -6.80 10.75
C MET A 1 -14.17 -6.40 10.40
N TYR A 2 -13.92 -5.61 9.34
CA TYR A 2 -12.55 -5.22 8.95
C TYR A 2 -12.06 -3.88 9.52
N ILE A 3 -12.90 -2.84 9.57
CA ILE A 3 -12.47 -1.47 9.97
C ILE A 3 -13.16 -0.93 11.24
N GLY A 4 -13.76 -1.81 12.04
CA GLY A 4 -14.42 -1.43 13.30
C GLY A 4 -15.74 -0.65 13.20
N GLY A 5 -15.98 0.11 12.13
CA GLY A 5 -17.22 0.87 11.90
C GLY A 5 -17.16 1.67 10.59
N VAL A 6 -18.27 2.33 10.23
CA VAL A 6 -18.36 3.23 9.04
C VAL A 6 -18.47 4.70 9.43
N ASP A 7 -18.19 5.00 10.70
CA ASP A 7 -18.08 6.37 11.20
C ASP A 7 -16.66 6.92 10.99
N ALA A 8 -16.37 8.08 11.57
CA ALA A 8 -15.05 8.70 11.49
C ALA A 8 -13.91 7.78 11.97
N ARG A 9 -14.16 6.84 12.89
CA ARG A 9 -13.12 5.89 13.33
C ARG A 9 -12.76 4.93 12.21
N GLY A 10 -13.75 4.45 11.46
CA GLY A 10 -13.55 3.63 10.27
C GLY A 10 -12.71 4.35 9.22
N TYR A 11 -13.03 5.62 8.94
CA TYR A 11 -12.24 6.46 8.03
C TYR A 11 -10.77 6.55 8.46
N HIS A 12 -10.51 6.87 9.73
CA HIS A 12 -9.14 6.97 10.23
C HIS A 12 -8.44 5.60 10.27
N HIS A 13 -9.18 4.51 10.50
CA HIS A 13 -8.65 3.15 10.42
C HIS A 13 -8.06 2.86 9.03
N LEU A 14 -8.69 3.32 7.95
CA LEU A 14 -8.13 3.17 6.61
C LEU A 14 -6.75 3.84 6.48
N LEU A 15 -6.61 5.04 7.04
CA LEU A 15 -5.32 5.74 7.07
C LEU A 15 -4.29 4.98 7.92
N TRP A 16 -4.69 4.49 9.10
CA TRP A 16 -3.81 3.72 9.99
C TRP A 16 -3.25 2.48 9.31
N GLU A 17 -4.05 1.73 8.56
CA GLU A 17 -3.58 0.53 7.84
C GLU A 17 -2.46 0.85 6.83
N ILE A 18 -2.51 2.02 6.18
CA ILE A 18 -1.45 2.43 5.24
C ILE A 18 -0.22 2.95 6.01
N VAL A 19 -0.42 3.75 7.06
CA VAL A 19 0.66 4.25 7.92
C VAL A 19 1.41 3.11 8.59
N ASP A 20 0.70 2.10 9.11
CA ASP A 20 1.31 0.94 9.79
C ASP A 20 2.19 0.13 8.84
N ASN A 21 1.83 0.02 7.56
CA ASN A 21 2.69 -0.61 6.58
C ASN A 21 3.99 0.17 6.35
N ALA A 22 3.93 1.51 6.33
CA ALA A 22 5.12 2.36 6.25
C ALA A 22 5.98 2.28 7.53
N VAL A 23 5.33 2.23 8.72
CA VAL A 23 6.02 2.03 10.01
C VAL A 23 6.70 0.67 10.06
N ASP A 24 6.10 -0.38 9.50
CA ASP A 24 6.72 -1.70 9.43
C ASP A 24 8.03 -1.69 8.62
N GLU A 25 8.15 -0.85 7.58
CA GLU A 25 9.43 -0.63 6.90
C GLU A 25 10.43 0.11 7.83
N ALA A 26 9.98 1.09 8.60
CA ALA A 26 10.83 1.86 9.50
C ALA A 26 11.39 1.01 10.66
N ILE A 27 10.55 0.22 11.34
CA ILE A 27 10.98 -0.63 12.46
C ILE A 27 11.94 -1.75 12.02
N ASN A 28 11.93 -2.11 10.73
CA ASN A 28 12.89 -3.05 10.14
C ASN A 28 14.13 -2.35 9.54
N GLY A 29 14.27 -1.04 9.76
CA GLY A 29 15.44 -0.25 9.38
C GLY A 29 15.51 0.12 7.90
N HIS A 30 14.39 0.02 7.17
CA HIS A 30 14.32 0.29 5.74
C HIS A 30 13.80 1.68 5.39
N ALA A 31 12.91 2.24 6.22
CA ALA A 31 12.42 3.60 6.07
C ALA A 31 12.97 4.51 7.19
N LYS A 32 13.17 5.78 6.87
CA LYS A 32 13.57 6.85 7.80
C LYS A 32 12.56 7.99 7.83
N ARG A 33 11.73 8.10 6.79
CA ARG A 33 10.75 9.18 6.64
C ARG A 33 9.41 8.60 6.18
N ILE A 34 8.36 9.04 6.85
CA ILE A 34 6.97 8.80 6.46
C ILE A 34 6.28 10.16 6.39
N ASP A 35 5.76 10.51 5.22
CA ASP A 35 4.98 11.71 5.02
C ASP A 35 3.50 11.32 4.89
N VAL A 36 2.63 12.01 5.64
CA VAL A 36 1.18 11.89 5.52
C VAL A 36 0.63 13.23 5.06
N VAL A 37 -0.03 13.24 3.90
CA VAL A 37 -0.63 14.43 3.30
C VAL A 37 -2.13 14.18 3.18
N ILE A 38 -2.94 15.05 3.79
CA ILE A 38 -4.39 15.03 3.63
C ILE A 38 -4.74 15.92 2.44
N ASP A 39 -5.62 15.45 1.56
CA ASP A 39 -6.11 16.25 0.43
C ASP A 39 -6.73 17.56 0.93
N ALA A 40 -6.63 18.64 0.15
CA ALA A 40 -7.13 19.95 0.57
C ALA A 40 -8.65 19.96 0.87
N ASP A 41 -9.41 19.11 0.17
CA ASP A 41 -10.84 18.90 0.37
C ASP A 41 -11.17 17.92 1.51
N ARG A 42 -10.15 17.33 2.16
CA ARG A 42 -10.25 16.29 3.19
C ARG A 42 -10.94 15.01 2.72
N GLY A 43 -11.04 14.79 1.41
CA GLY A 43 -11.66 13.61 0.81
C GLY A 43 -10.73 12.42 0.63
N GLY A 44 -9.44 12.58 0.92
CA GLY A 44 -8.45 11.52 0.80
C GLY A 44 -7.13 11.84 1.49
N ALA A 45 -6.20 10.89 1.41
CA ALA A 45 -4.87 11.05 1.96
C ALA A 45 -3.83 10.30 1.13
N ALA A 46 -2.61 10.84 1.09
CA ALA A 46 -1.42 10.18 0.59
C ALA A 46 -0.48 9.85 1.76
N VAL A 47 -0.04 8.59 1.83
CA VAL A 47 1.05 8.16 2.72
C VAL A 47 2.23 7.79 1.86
N THR A 48 3.38 8.40 2.12
CA THR A 48 4.64 8.12 1.42
C THR A 48 5.71 7.69 2.39
N ASP A 49 6.34 6.55 2.14
CA ASP A 49 7.54 6.11 2.83
C ASP A 49 8.76 6.10 1.90
N ASP A 50 9.94 6.14 2.50
CA ASP A 50 11.21 5.85 1.84
C ASP A 50 11.71 4.43 2.16
N GLY A 51 10.80 3.46 2.34
CA GLY A 51 11.12 2.05 2.55
C GLY A 51 11.57 1.33 1.28
N ARG A 52 11.65 0.00 1.30
CA ARG A 52 12.12 -0.82 0.16
C ARG A 52 11.25 -0.71 -1.10
N GLY A 53 10.02 -0.22 -0.97
CA GLY A 53 9.00 -0.27 -2.02
C GLY A 53 8.36 -1.66 -2.13
N ILE A 54 7.03 -1.70 -2.27
CA ILE A 54 6.27 -2.95 -2.44
C ILE A 54 6.82 -3.73 -3.66
N PRO A 55 6.97 -5.07 -3.60
CA PRO A 55 7.43 -5.85 -4.76
C PRO A 55 6.57 -5.64 -6.00
N ILE A 56 7.23 -5.41 -7.14
CA ILE A 56 6.58 -5.16 -8.45
C ILE A 56 6.67 -6.35 -9.41
N ASP A 57 7.43 -7.37 -9.03
CA ASP A 57 7.65 -8.56 -9.84
C ASP A 57 6.39 -9.41 -9.99
N MET A 58 6.36 -10.19 -11.07
CA MET A 58 5.29 -11.13 -11.35
C MET A 58 5.28 -12.26 -10.30
N HIS A 59 4.17 -12.44 -9.59
CA HIS A 59 4.05 -13.53 -8.64
C HIS A 59 4.06 -14.89 -9.37
N PRO A 60 4.93 -15.86 -8.99
CA PRO A 60 5.18 -17.07 -9.78
C PRO A 60 3.94 -17.93 -9.99
N LYS A 61 3.07 -18.02 -8.96
CA LYS A 61 1.80 -18.77 -9.00
C LYS A 61 0.65 -18.01 -9.64
N HIS A 62 0.42 -16.76 -9.24
CA HIS A 62 -0.77 -15.98 -9.60
C HIS A 62 -0.64 -15.25 -10.93
N LYS A 63 0.57 -15.15 -11.50
CA LYS A 63 0.83 -14.48 -12.78
C LYS A 63 0.26 -13.06 -12.85
N ARG A 64 0.31 -12.37 -11.70
CA ARG A 64 -0.03 -10.94 -11.52
C ARG A 64 1.11 -10.26 -10.76
N PRO A 65 1.35 -8.95 -10.95
CA PRO A 65 2.32 -8.21 -10.13
C PRO A 65 2.03 -8.38 -8.64
N ALA A 66 3.07 -8.52 -7.82
CA ALA A 66 2.91 -8.69 -6.38
C ALA A 66 2.17 -7.51 -5.72
N LEU A 67 2.41 -6.27 -6.18
CA LEU A 67 1.64 -5.08 -5.78
C LEU A 67 0.13 -5.28 -5.97
N GLU A 68 -0.27 -5.76 -7.15
CA GLU A 68 -1.66 -6.01 -7.47
C GLU A 68 -2.26 -7.12 -6.59
N LEU A 69 -1.49 -8.18 -6.34
CA LEU A 69 -1.94 -9.27 -5.46
C LEU A 69 -2.17 -8.78 -4.03
N ILE A 70 -1.27 -7.96 -3.48
CA ILE A 70 -1.39 -7.39 -2.12
C ILE A 70 -2.61 -6.47 -2.01
N LEU A 71 -2.91 -5.69 -3.04
CA LEU A 71 -4.02 -4.73 -3.02
C LEU A 71 -5.38 -5.33 -3.37
N CYS A 72 -5.42 -6.48 -4.06
CA CYS A 72 -6.68 -7.07 -4.53
C CYS A 72 -7.01 -8.43 -3.89
N THR A 73 -6.20 -8.95 -2.96
CA THR A 73 -6.44 -10.27 -2.36
C THR A 73 -6.26 -10.21 -0.86
N LEU A 74 -7.26 -10.69 -0.13
CA LEU A 74 -7.18 -10.85 1.32
C LEU A 74 -6.18 -11.95 1.66
N HIS A 75 -5.46 -11.78 2.77
CA HIS A 75 -4.41 -12.70 3.24
C HIS A 75 -3.25 -12.85 2.25
N ALA A 76 -2.96 -11.80 1.48
CA ALA A 76 -1.78 -11.71 0.63
C ALA A 76 -0.77 -10.71 1.24
N GLY A 77 0.47 -11.14 1.44
CA GLY A 77 1.51 -10.27 2.00
C GLY A 77 2.82 -11.00 2.31
N GLY A 78 3.89 -10.23 2.50
CA GLY A 78 5.21 -10.76 2.85
C GLY A 78 5.44 -10.97 4.34
N LYS A 79 4.43 -10.67 5.18
CA LYS A 79 4.50 -10.69 6.66
C LYS A 79 4.14 -12.06 7.26
N PHE A 80 3.93 -13.07 6.41
CA PHE A 80 3.71 -14.45 6.83
C PHE A 80 5.06 -15.20 6.82
N GLY A 81 5.69 -15.35 7.99
CA GLY A 81 6.94 -16.08 8.17
C GLY A 81 8.16 -15.20 8.48
N GLU A 82 9.31 -15.84 8.74
CA GLU A 82 10.50 -15.20 9.34
C GLU A 82 11.34 -14.32 8.38
N GLY A 83 10.98 -14.23 7.08
CA GLY A 83 11.91 -13.78 6.04
C GLY A 83 11.89 -12.28 5.69
N SER A 84 10.72 -11.62 5.69
CA SER A 84 10.62 -10.26 5.12
C SER A 84 10.57 -9.14 6.16
N TYR A 85 10.07 -9.44 7.36
CA TYR A 85 9.94 -8.54 8.50
C TYR A 85 10.26 -9.33 9.77
N LYS A 86 11.20 -8.83 10.59
CA LYS A 86 11.54 -9.44 11.88
C LYS A 86 10.47 -9.17 12.94
N VAL A 87 9.82 -8.01 12.83
CA VAL A 87 8.68 -7.58 13.65
C VAL A 87 7.75 -6.80 12.71
N SER A 88 6.44 -6.98 12.85
CA SER A 88 5.44 -6.18 12.13
C SER A 88 4.18 -6.00 12.97
N GLY A 89 3.60 -4.80 12.95
CA GLY A 89 2.26 -4.53 13.51
C GLY A 89 1.15 -5.20 12.71
N GLY A 90 1.30 -5.26 11.38
CA GLY A 90 0.34 -5.93 10.50
C GLY A 90 0.63 -7.43 10.33
N LEU A 91 -0.27 -8.31 10.78
CA LEU A 91 -0.07 -9.77 10.71
C LEU A 91 -1.07 -10.50 9.80
N HIS A 92 -2.16 -9.83 9.41
CA HIS A 92 -3.28 -10.51 8.74
C HIS A 92 -3.20 -10.52 7.22
N GLY A 93 -2.39 -9.64 6.61
CA GLY A 93 -2.31 -9.47 5.16
C GLY A 93 -3.62 -8.99 4.54
N VAL A 94 -4.37 -8.13 5.24
CA VAL A 94 -5.67 -7.61 4.79
C VAL A 94 -5.74 -6.07 4.72
N GLY A 95 -4.86 -5.36 5.41
CA GLY A 95 -4.95 -3.90 5.59
C GLY A 95 -5.10 -3.13 4.28
N SER A 96 -4.07 -3.18 3.43
CA SER A 96 -4.06 -2.45 2.15
C SER A 96 -5.15 -2.90 1.18
N SER A 97 -5.53 -4.18 1.19
CA SER A 97 -6.62 -4.69 0.34
C SER A 97 -8.00 -4.24 0.83
N VAL A 98 -8.20 -4.11 2.14
CA VAL A 98 -9.40 -3.49 2.72
C VAL A 98 -9.47 -2.01 2.38
N VAL A 99 -8.35 -1.28 2.49
CA VAL A 99 -8.30 0.14 2.08
C VAL A 99 -8.66 0.29 0.60
N ASN A 100 -8.08 -0.53 -0.27
CA ASN A 100 -8.40 -0.53 -1.69
C ASN A 100 -9.88 -0.84 -1.96
N ALA A 101 -10.43 -1.86 -1.31
CA ALA A 101 -11.83 -2.26 -1.45
C ALA A 101 -12.81 -1.15 -1.04
N LEU A 102 -12.47 -0.38 0.00
CA LEU A 102 -13.31 0.68 0.59
C LEU A 102 -12.95 2.09 0.08
N SER A 103 -12.26 2.18 -1.06
CA SER A 103 -11.91 3.46 -1.69
C SER A 103 -12.60 3.64 -3.04
N GLU A 104 -13.18 4.82 -3.27
CA GLU A 104 -13.64 5.23 -4.60
C GLU A 104 -12.48 5.27 -5.60
N SER A 105 -11.28 5.60 -5.12
CA SER A 105 -10.04 5.53 -5.89
C SER A 105 -8.83 5.28 -5.01
N LEU A 106 -7.89 4.51 -5.52
CA LEU A 106 -6.58 4.32 -4.92
C LEU A 106 -5.52 4.32 -6.02
N THR A 107 -4.41 5.02 -5.82
CA THR A 107 -3.21 4.96 -6.67
C THR A 107 -2.01 4.58 -5.83
N ALA A 108 -1.35 3.48 -6.23
CA ALA A 108 -0.10 3.03 -5.65
C ALA A 108 1.04 3.39 -6.60
N THR A 109 2.02 4.14 -6.08
CA THR A 109 3.25 4.50 -6.77
C THR A 109 4.44 3.93 -6.01
N VAL A 110 5.23 3.08 -6.66
CA VAL A 110 6.38 2.40 -6.06
C VAL A 110 7.64 2.86 -6.77
N ARG A 111 8.64 3.31 -6.01
CA ARG A 111 9.99 3.52 -6.51
C ARG A 111 10.84 2.33 -6.12
N ARG A 112 11.30 1.58 -7.13
CA ARG A 112 12.09 0.36 -6.94
C ARG A 112 12.90 0.08 -8.20
N ASP A 113 14.08 -0.50 -8.04
CA ASP A 113 14.97 -0.90 -9.15
C ASP A 113 15.32 0.23 -10.14
N GLY A 114 15.34 1.47 -9.65
CA GLY A 114 15.68 2.67 -10.43
C GLY A 114 14.55 3.25 -11.27
N TYR A 115 13.32 2.75 -11.13
CA TYR A 115 12.15 3.23 -11.87
C TYR A 115 10.98 3.50 -10.93
N GLU A 116 10.07 4.36 -11.38
CA GLU A 116 8.77 4.53 -10.77
C GLU A 116 7.77 3.56 -11.42
N HIS A 117 6.92 2.94 -10.61
CA HIS A 117 5.88 2.02 -11.05
C HIS A 117 4.54 2.47 -10.47
N THR A 118 3.52 2.61 -11.31
CA THR A 118 2.21 3.11 -10.87
C THR A 118 1.08 2.19 -11.30
N GLN A 119 0.15 1.92 -10.37
CA GLN A 119 -1.11 1.23 -10.65
C GLN A 119 -2.25 1.92 -9.91
N SER A 120 -3.39 2.07 -10.59
CA SER A 120 -4.59 2.70 -10.06
C SER A 120 -5.70 1.68 -9.93
N TYR A 121 -6.60 1.93 -8.98
CA TYR A 121 -7.67 1.05 -8.56
C TYR A 121 -8.94 1.86 -8.28
N ARG A 122 -10.08 1.19 -8.39
CA ARG A 122 -11.40 1.73 -8.06
C ARG A 122 -12.20 0.61 -7.38
N ARG A 123 -12.61 0.84 -6.12
CA ARG A 123 -13.43 -0.12 -5.35
C ARG A 123 -12.83 -1.53 -5.33
N GLY A 124 -11.53 -1.63 -5.05
CA GLY A 124 -10.80 -2.90 -4.97
C GLY A 124 -10.23 -3.42 -6.30
N GLU A 125 -10.71 -2.94 -7.45
CA GLU A 125 -10.34 -3.49 -8.76
C GLU A 125 -9.29 -2.63 -9.48
N PRO A 126 -8.27 -3.23 -10.11
CA PRO A 126 -7.27 -2.48 -10.88
C PRO A 126 -7.92 -1.86 -12.11
N THR A 127 -7.70 -0.56 -12.33
CA THR A 127 -8.19 0.16 -13.53
C THR A 127 -7.27 -0.02 -14.74
N GLY A 128 -6.16 -0.75 -14.57
CA GLY A 128 -5.19 -1.03 -15.61
C GLY A 128 -4.01 -1.85 -15.09
N LYS A 129 -3.12 -2.24 -16.00
CA LYS A 129 -1.87 -2.94 -15.68
C LYS A 129 -0.91 -2.03 -14.91
N LEU A 130 -0.02 -2.61 -14.12
CA LEU A 130 1.13 -1.92 -13.53
C LEU A 130 1.97 -1.26 -14.62
N LYS A 131 2.13 0.06 -14.56
CA LYS A 131 2.89 0.84 -15.54
C LYS A 131 4.26 1.17 -14.97
N ARG A 132 5.31 0.86 -15.72
CA ARG A 132 6.66 1.38 -15.46
C ARG A 132 6.78 2.77 -16.07
N GLY A 133 7.05 3.76 -15.23
CA GLY A 133 7.33 5.14 -15.60
C GLY A 133 8.80 5.38 -15.87
N GLY A 134 9.21 6.64 -15.68
CA GLY A 134 10.58 7.10 -15.90
C GLY A 134 11.57 6.60 -14.86
N VAL A 135 12.84 6.94 -15.09
CA VAL A 135 13.91 6.74 -14.12
C VAL A 135 13.60 7.54 -12.86
N ALA A 136 13.67 6.88 -11.70
CA ALA A 136 13.44 7.47 -10.40
C ALA A 136 14.62 7.19 -9.48
N ARG A 137 14.99 8.19 -8.67
CA ARG A 137 16.01 8.04 -7.62
C ARG A 137 15.32 7.62 -6.32
N GLY A 138 16.05 6.84 -5.52
CA GLY A 138 15.57 6.35 -4.23
C GLY A 138 14.64 5.15 -4.34
N HIS A 139 14.04 4.80 -3.21
CA HIS A 139 13.09 3.71 -3.05
C HIS A 139 11.93 4.20 -2.17
N GLY A 140 10.79 3.51 -2.24
CA GLY A 140 9.65 3.81 -1.38
C GLY A 140 8.31 3.49 -2.01
N THR A 141 7.26 3.65 -1.21
CA THR A 141 5.87 3.51 -1.65
C THR A 141 5.09 4.76 -1.33
N THR A 142 4.31 5.25 -2.29
CA THR A 142 3.24 6.21 -2.09
C THR A 142 1.90 5.54 -2.33
N MET A 143 1.02 5.61 -1.35
CA MET A 143 -0.37 5.16 -1.43
C MET A 143 -1.27 6.38 -1.28
N HIS A 144 -1.92 6.80 -2.37
CA HIS A 144 -2.96 7.82 -2.33
C HIS A 144 -4.32 7.16 -2.47
N PHE A 145 -5.22 7.40 -1.51
CA PHE A 145 -6.55 6.82 -1.51
C PHE A 145 -7.60 7.86 -1.15
N ARG A 146 -8.78 7.70 -1.75
CA ARG A 146 -10.00 8.45 -1.43
C ARG A 146 -11.07 7.43 -1.02
N PRO A 147 -11.45 7.39 0.27
CA PRO A 147 -12.52 6.51 0.75
C PRO A 147 -13.84 6.74 0.03
N ASP A 148 -14.63 5.68 -0.11
CA ASP A 148 -16.00 5.72 -0.65
C ASP A 148 -17.04 6.19 0.40
#